data_AF-A0A2V9PSG2-F1
#
_entry.id   AF-A0A2V9PSG2-F1
#
_cell.length_a   1.000
_cell.length_b   1.000
_cell.length_c   1.000
_cell.angle_alpha   90.00
_cell.angle_beta   90.00
_cell.angle_gamma   90.00
#
_symmetry.space_group_name_H-M   'P 1'
#
loop_
_entity.id
_entity.type
_entity.pdbx_description
1 polymer ?
#
loop_
_entity_poly.entity_id
_entity_poly.type
_entity_poly.pdbx_seq_one_letter_code
_entity_poly.pdbx_strand_id
1 'polypeptide(L)'
;MIRLSWNLLRLPLVVSLSVAASAQSAFVRVNQIGYVSGGAKRAYLMASAAETGATFIVKNSGGTTVFGPAAIGANLGSWSTAYPDVYALDFDNFVTTGTYTIDVSGPIAAASPSFRVDTGANVYANALGNSLFFYQNERDGPNFIPSPLRMAAAHLNDQNAKAYVTPNANSSGRFSGDLRPVTFSGSQPVINAAGGWWDAGDYLKFVQTTSYTVDLLLVGIRDFPNQMGAGSATSSFVAEGKFGLDWLQSMWDDNNKIFYYQVGIGSGNSQTVADHDIWRLPQVDDTYNQCSSKYRYICNRPVFVNTSAVNSSGQIQSGALISPNLAGRMAAALAICYHEYQISNTAYANQCLSSAEHIFDLANTAPSGNLLTVIPFSFYPESEWRDDMELGAAELYFALQGCGTSCPAGP
;
A
#
# COMPACT_ATOMS: atom_id res chain seq x y z
N MET A 1 -41.11 -56.23 -52.99
CA MET A 1 -40.56 -54.86 -52.92
C MET A 1 -40.84 -54.31 -51.53
N ILE A 2 -39.77 -53.95 -50.82
CA ILE A 2 -39.69 -53.75 -49.36
C ILE A 2 -40.47 -52.49 -48.94
N ARG A 3 -41.34 -52.61 -47.92
CA ARG A 3 -41.96 -51.49 -47.20
C ARG A 3 -41.16 -51.25 -45.92
N LEU A 4 -40.57 -50.06 -45.76
CA LEU A 4 -39.97 -49.61 -44.50
C LEU A 4 -41.03 -48.94 -43.62
N SER A 5 -41.21 -49.46 -42.41
CA SER A 5 -41.95 -48.86 -41.30
C SER A 5 -40.99 -48.02 -40.43
N TRP A 6 -41.35 -46.77 -40.17
CA TRP A 6 -40.58 -45.87 -39.29
C TRP A 6 -41.20 -45.88 -37.89
N ASN A 7 -40.45 -46.41 -36.91
CA ASN A 7 -40.79 -46.31 -35.49
C ASN A 7 -40.28 -44.97 -34.94
N LEU A 8 -41.20 -44.12 -34.47
CA LEU A 8 -40.87 -42.88 -33.76
C LEU A 8 -40.49 -43.20 -32.31
N LEU A 9 -39.22 -42.98 -31.98
CA LEU A 9 -38.64 -43.08 -30.64
C LEU A 9 -39.15 -41.90 -29.78
N ARG A 10 -39.77 -42.18 -28.62
CA ARG A 10 -40.16 -41.15 -27.64
C ARG A 10 -38.97 -40.83 -26.74
N LEU A 11 -38.49 -39.58 -26.78
CA LEU A 11 -37.49 -39.03 -25.86
C LEU A 11 -38.18 -38.56 -24.57
N PRO A 12 -37.69 -38.91 -23.35
CA PRO A 12 -38.26 -38.40 -22.11
C PRO A 12 -37.85 -36.94 -21.89
N LEU A 13 -38.82 -36.10 -21.59
CA LEU A 13 -38.64 -34.69 -21.24
C LEU A 13 -38.08 -34.58 -19.81
N VAL A 14 -36.80 -34.23 -19.68
CA VAL A 14 -36.21 -33.83 -18.40
C VAL A 14 -36.62 -32.39 -18.14
N VAL A 15 -37.47 -32.16 -17.14
CA VAL A 15 -37.82 -30.82 -16.66
C VAL A 15 -36.71 -30.33 -15.74
N SER A 16 -35.83 -29.49 -16.28
CA SER A 16 -34.85 -28.74 -15.50
C SER A 16 -35.57 -27.66 -14.70
N LEU A 17 -35.68 -27.81 -13.37
CA LEU A 17 -36.12 -26.76 -12.48
C LEU A 17 -35.02 -25.69 -12.40
N SER A 18 -35.14 -24.65 -13.21
CA SER A 18 -34.36 -23.42 -13.08
C SER A 18 -34.83 -22.69 -11.83
N VAL A 19 -34.05 -22.76 -10.74
CA VAL A 19 -34.22 -21.82 -9.63
C VAL A 19 -33.81 -20.46 -10.17
N ALA A 20 -34.78 -19.61 -10.51
CA ALA A 20 -34.50 -18.22 -10.82
C ALA A 20 -33.84 -17.61 -9.58
N ALA A 21 -32.56 -17.25 -9.69
CA ALA A 21 -31.90 -16.44 -8.68
C ALA A 21 -32.65 -15.10 -8.64
N SER A 22 -33.52 -14.92 -7.64
CA SER A 22 -34.14 -13.64 -7.39
C SER A 22 -33.02 -12.66 -7.08
N ALA A 23 -32.93 -11.55 -7.83
CA ALA A 23 -32.01 -10.48 -7.51
C ALA A 23 -32.32 -10.01 -6.09
N GLN A 24 -31.36 -10.15 -5.18
CA GLN A 24 -31.58 -9.82 -3.78
C GLN A 24 -31.89 -8.31 -3.67
N SER A 25 -33.07 -7.98 -3.17
CA SER A 25 -33.60 -6.62 -3.13
C SER A 25 -33.00 -5.76 -2.01
N ALA A 26 -32.32 -6.37 -1.03
CA ALA A 26 -31.52 -5.64 -0.04
C ALA A 26 -30.38 -6.47 0.55
N PHE A 27 -29.33 -5.78 1.02
CA PHE A 27 -28.20 -6.37 1.74
C PHE A 27 -28.01 -5.70 3.10
N VAL A 28 -27.70 -6.49 4.12
CA VAL A 28 -27.16 -5.96 5.38
C VAL A 28 -25.64 -6.05 5.36
N ARG A 29 -24.97 -4.90 5.28
CA ARG A 29 -23.50 -4.79 5.33
C ARG A 29 -23.02 -4.56 6.75
N VAL A 30 -22.07 -5.37 7.17
CA VAL A 30 -21.43 -5.34 8.49
C VAL A 30 -19.92 -5.27 8.33
N ASN A 31 -19.20 -4.81 9.35
CA ASN A 31 -17.79 -5.14 9.49
C ASN A 31 -17.65 -6.65 9.70
N GLN A 32 -17.16 -7.36 8.69
CA GLN A 32 -17.05 -8.83 8.71
C GLN A 32 -15.93 -9.34 9.64
N ILE A 33 -15.00 -8.47 10.07
CA ILE A 33 -14.05 -8.80 11.15
C ILE A 33 -14.78 -8.70 12.50
N GLY A 34 -15.51 -7.61 12.70
CA GLY A 34 -16.35 -7.41 13.88
C GLY A 34 -16.27 -6.00 14.46
N TYR A 35 -16.85 -5.86 15.65
CA TYR A 35 -16.98 -4.61 16.39
C TYR A 35 -16.46 -4.72 17.82
N VAL A 36 -15.91 -3.63 18.34
CA VAL A 36 -15.48 -3.56 19.74
C VAL A 36 -16.69 -3.47 20.66
N SER A 37 -16.76 -4.33 21.67
CA SER A 37 -17.85 -4.45 22.65
C SER A 37 -18.30 -3.10 23.23
N GLY A 38 -17.38 -2.25 23.69
CA GLY A 38 -17.70 -0.91 24.20
C GLY A 38 -17.65 0.23 23.18
N GLY A 39 -17.40 -0.07 21.89
CA GLY A 39 -17.29 0.93 20.83
C GLY A 39 -18.60 1.14 20.07
N ALA A 40 -18.63 2.17 19.21
CA ALA A 40 -19.69 2.37 18.25
C ALA A 40 -19.74 1.22 17.22
N LYS A 41 -20.94 0.83 16.80
CA LYS A 41 -21.25 -0.29 15.92
C LYS A 41 -22.38 0.10 14.99
N ARG A 42 -22.05 0.22 13.71
CA ARG A 42 -23.00 0.52 12.65
C ARG A 42 -22.92 -0.54 11.56
N ALA A 43 -24.08 -1.11 11.25
CA ALA A 43 -24.31 -1.84 10.02
C ALA A 43 -25.16 -0.99 9.07
N TYR A 44 -25.31 -1.43 7.82
CA TYR A 44 -26.12 -0.72 6.82
C TYR A 44 -27.08 -1.67 6.15
N LEU A 45 -28.36 -1.28 6.09
CA LEU A 45 -29.31 -1.87 5.14
C LEU A 45 -29.19 -1.11 3.82
N MET A 46 -28.70 -1.77 2.78
CA MET A 46 -28.67 -1.24 1.42
C MET A 46 -29.86 -1.82 0.66
N ALA A 47 -30.89 -1.02 0.39
CA ALA A 47 -32.16 -1.47 -0.16
C ALA A 47 -32.40 -0.93 -1.58
N SER A 48 -33.10 -1.72 -2.41
CA SER A 48 -33.46 -1.36 -3.78
C SER A 48 -34.60 -0.34 -3.89
N ALA A 49 -35.29 -0.06 -2.78
CA ALA A 49 -36.35 0.94 -2.69
C ALA A 49 -36.51 1.39 -1.23
N ALA A 50 -37.24 2.49 -1.05
CA ALA A 50 -37.46 3.08 0.26
C ALA A 50 -38.17 2.13 1.23
N GLU A 51 -37.60 2.03 2.41
CA GLU A 51 -38.15 1.33 3.56
C GLU A 51 -38.89 2.27 4.50
N THR A 52 -40.01 1.80 5.04
CA THR A 52 -40.79 2.52 6.06
C THR A 52 -41.25 1.54 7.13
N GLY A 53 -40.90 1.81 8.39
CA GLY A 53 -41.29 0.97 9.51
C GLY A 53 -40.51 -0.34 9.65
N ALA A 54 -39.44 -0.54 8.87
CA ALA A 54 -38.57 -1.69 9.05
C ALA A 54 -37.85 -1.66 10.41
N THR A 55 -37.60 -2.84 10.95
CA THR A 55 -36.89 -3.05 12.22
C THR A 55 -35.80 -4.08 12.02
N PHE A 56 -34.83 -4.13 12.93
CA PHE A 56 -33.78 -5.14 12.93
C PHE A 56 -33.57 -5.74 14.31
N ILE A 57 -33.06 -6.97 14.31
CA ILE A 57 -32.65 -7.72 15.51
C ILE A 57 -31.24 -8.24 15.33
N VAL A 58 -30.52 -8.43 16.44
CA VAL A 58 -29.25 -9.16 16.46
C VAL A 58 -29.50 -10.54 17.05
N LYS A 59 -29.05 -11.59 16.35
CA LYS A 59 -29.14 -12.98 16.80
C LYS A 59 -27.77 -13.53 17.13
N ASN A 60 -27.68 -14.31 18.21
CA ASN A 60 -26.48 -15.09 18.51
C ASN A 60 -26.35 -16.31 17.57
N SER A 61 -25.24 -17.04 17.66
CA SER A 61 -24.99 -18.25 16.87
C SER A 61 -26.02 -19.39 17.08
N GLY A 62 -26.75 -19.38 18.20
CA GLY A 62 -27.86 -20.29 18.47
C GLY A 62 -29.20 -19.83 17.89
N GLY A 63 -29.23 -18.71 17.15
CA GLY A 63 -30.45 -18.14 16.55
C GLY A 63 -31.33 -17.36 17.53
N THR A 64 -30.90 -17.19 18.78
CA THR A 64 -31.65 -16.43 19.79
C THR A 64 -31.46 -14.94 19.57
N THR A 65 -32.55 -14.18 19.55
CA THR A 65 -32.52 -12.72 19.55
C THR A 65 -31.93 -12.20 20.86
N VAL A 66 -30.85 -11.42 20.74
CA VAL A 66 -30.11 -10.83 21.88
C VAL A 66 -30.13 -9.31 21.89
N PHE A 67 -30.65 -8.69 20.82
CA PHE A 67 -30.91 -7.25 20.71
C PHE A 67 -32.08 -6.99 19.77
N GLY A 68 -32.84 -5.95 20.06
CA GLY A 68 -34.00 -5.53 19.28
C GLY A 68 -35.31 -6.27 19.64
N PRO A 69 -36.37 -6.08 18.85
CA PRO A 69 -36.41 -5.31 17.60
C PRO A 69 -36.13 -3.82 17.84
N ALA A 70 -35.25 -3.25 17.01
CA ALA A 70 -34.94 -1.83 16.97
C ALA A 70 -35.34 -1.26 15.61
N ALA A 71 -35.81 -0.02 15.56
CA ALA A 71 -36.10 0.64 14.28
C ALA A 71 -34.81 0.83 13.47
N ILE A 72 -34.91 0.75 12.14
CA ILE A 72 -33.82 1.21 11.28
C ILE A 72 -33.63 2.74 11.44
N GLY A 73 -32.42 3.22 11.21
CA GLY A 73 -32.09 4.65 11.27
C GLY A 73 -32.63 5.45 10.08
N ALA A 74 -32.19 6.70 9.97
CA ALA A 74 -32.55 7.57 8.84
C ALA A 74 -32.02 7.03 7.50
N ASN A 75 -32.73 7.34 6.41
CA ASN A 75 -32.24 7.13 5.06
C ASN A 75 -31.07 8.08 4.78
N LEU A 76 -29.91 7.53 4.47
CA LEU A 76 -28.66 8.21 4.15
C LEU A 76 -28.54 8.52 2.64
N GLY A 77 -29.55 8.17 1.86
CA GLY A 77 -29.64 8.41 0.43
C GLY A 77 -29.03 7.31 -0.43
N SER A 78 -28.83 7.63 -1.70
CA SER A 78 -28.37 6.67 -2.71
C SER A 78 -26.86 6.48 -2.68
N TRP A 79 -26.42 5.22 -2.63
CA TRP A 79 -25.02 4.84 -2.83
C TRP A 79 -24.76 4.28 -4.23
N SER A 80 -25.80 3.79 -4.91
CA SER A 80 -25.74 3.40 -6.31
C SER A 80 -27.16 3.32 -6.91
N THR A 81 -27.24 3.11 -8.22
CA THR A 81 -28.51 2.82 -8.90
C THR A 81 -29.21 1.57 -8.36
N ALA A 82 -28.45 0.58 -7.88
CA ALA A 82 -28.99 -0.64 -7.30
C ALA A 82 -29.45 -0.46 -5.84
N TYR A 83 -28.89 0.54 -5.13
CA TYR A 83 -29.19 0.84 -3.73
C TYR A 83 -29.49 2.34 -3.57
N PRO A 84 -30.67 2.78 -4.03
CA PRO A 84 -31.12 4.17 -3.91
C PRO A 84 -31.41 4.58 -2.46
N ASP A 85 -31.63 3.62 -1.57
CA ASP A 85 -32.03 3.87 -0.18
C ASP A 85 -31.13 3.06 0.78
N VAL A 86 -30.30 3.75 1.56
CA VAL A 86 -29.37 3.14 2.51
C VAL A 86 -29.67 3.62 3.92
N TYR A 87 -29.81 2.70 4.87
CA TYR A 87 -30.19 3.00 6.25
C TYR A 87 -29.14 2.53 7.23
N ALA A 88 -28.82 3.39 8.22
CA ALA A 88 -27.97 3.00 9.34
C ALA A 88 -28.70 2.03 10.28
N LEU A 89 -27.99 1.00 10.74
CA LEU A 89 -28.45 0.06 11.77
C LEU A 89 -27.47 0.18 12.95
N ASP A 90 -27.82 1.02 13.92
CA ASP A 90 -26.96 1.32 15.07
C ASP A 90 -27.30 0.44 16.28
N PHE A 91 -26.29 -0.22 16.83
CA PHE A 91 -26.44 -1.12 17.98
C PHE A 91 -25.31 -0.92 19.00
N ASP A 92 -24.88 0.34 19.18
CA ASP A 92 -23.78 0.74 20.06
C ASP A 92 -23.93 0.20 21.49
N ASN A 93 -25.15 0.22 22.02
CA ASN A 93 -25.46 -0.26 23.38
C ASN A 93 -25.37 -1.78 23.54
N PHE A 94 -25.21 -2.54 22.45
CA PHE A 94 -25.01 -3.98 22.50
C PHE A 94 -23.54 -4.31 22.75
N VAL A 95 -23.22 -4.82 23.94
CA VAL A 95 -21.84 -5.02 24.39
C VAL A 95 -21.46 -6.50 24.61
N THR A 96 -22.43 -7.41 24.55
CA THR A 96 -22.18 -8.82 24.83
C THR A 96 -21.22 -9.43 23.80
N THR A 97 -20.20 -10.12 24.28
CA THR A 97 -19.19 -10.75 23.42
C THR A 97 -19.73 -12.01 22.76
N GLY A 98 -19.43 -12.22 21.48
CA GLY A 98 -19.85 -13.41 20.74
C GLY A 98 -19.86 -13.23 19.23
N THR A 99 -20.49 -14.18 18.55
CA THR A 99 -20.70 -14.16 17.10
C THR A 99 -22.18 -14.00 16.80
N TYR A 100 -22.50 -13.10 15.88
CA TYR A 100 -23.85 -12.63 15.64
C TYR A 100 -24.18 -12.49 14.16
N THR A 101 -25.48 -12.43 13.86
CA THR A 101 -26.05 -11.93 12.60
C THR A 101 -27.07 -10.84 12.89
N ILE A 102 -27.35 -9.99 11.90
CA ILE A 102 -28.46 -9.03 11.92
C ILE A 102 -29.52 -9.49 10.94
N ASP A 103 -30.77 -9.54 11.40
CA ASP A 103 -31.94 -9.76 10.54
C ASP A 103 -32.78 -8.49 10.53
N VAL A 104 -33.09 -7.99 9.33
CA VAL A 104 -34.01 -6.88 9.09
C VAL A 104 -35.36 -7.42 8.67
N SER A 105 -36.42 -6.96 9.34
CA SER A 105 -37.82 -7.23 9.02
C SER A 105 -38.49 -5.96 8.51
N GLY A 106 -39.13 -6.06 7.35
CA GLY A 106 -39.81 -4.95 6.67
C GLY A 106 -40.25 -5.39 5.27
N PRO A 107 -40.82 -4.47 4.46
CA PRO A 107 -41.09 -4.67 3.04
C PRO A 107 -39.97 -5.37 2.25
N ILE A 108 -38.71 -5.06 2.55
CA ILE A 108 -37.50 -5.59 1.92
C ILE A 108 -36.59 -6.19 3.01
N ALA A 109 -36.95 -7.40 3.44
CA ALA A 109 -36.18 -8.14 4.42
C ALA A 109 -34.78 -8.52 3.90
N ALA A 110 -33.80 -8.51 4.80
CA ALA A 110 -32.43 -8.92 4.52
C ALA A 110 -31.75 -9.42 5.79
N ALA A 111 -30.71 -10.23 5.63
CA ALA A 111 -29.87 -10.72 6.72
C ALA A 111 -28.39 -10.44 6.43
N SER A 112 -27.59 -10.26 7.48
CA SER A 112 -26.14 -10.06 7.37
C SER A 112 -25.39 -11.39 7.33
N PRO A 113 -24.16 -11.41 6.78
CA PRO A 113 -23.15 -12.39 7.18
C PRO A 113 -22.90 -12.36 8.69
N SER A 114 -22.25 -13.40 9.22
CA SER A 114 -21.83 -13.40 10.62
C SER A 114 -20.74 -12.36 10.88
N PHE A 115 -20.72 -11.80 12.09
CA PHE A 115 -19.68 -10.90 12.58
C PHE A 115 -19.43 -11.13 14.08
N ARG A 116 -18.30 -10.65 14.58
CA ARG A 116 -17.93 -10.76 15.99
C ARG A 116 -18.21 -9.45 16.74
N VAL A 117 -18.58 -9.56 18.02
CA VAL A 117 -18.44 -8.47 19.00
C VAL A 117 -17.51 -8.98 20.10
N ASP A 118 -16.43 -8.26 20.39
CA ASP A 118 -15.46 -8.63 21.43
C ASP A 118 -14.59 -7.43 21.86
N THR A 119 -13.58 -7.64 22.69
CA THR A 119 -12.53 -6.66 22.94
C THR A 119 -11.78 -6.31 21.64
N GLY A 120 -11.24 -5.09 21.54
CA GLY A 120 -10.52 -4.65 20.33
C GLY A 120 -9.33 -5.55 19.97
N ALA A 121 -8.60 -6.05 20.98
CA ALA A 121 -7.52 -7.00 20.77
C ALA A 121 -8.03 -8.30 20.11
N ASN A 122 -9.12 -8.86 20.60
CA ASN A 122 -9.68 -10.10 20.07
C ASN A 122 -10.30 -9.93 18.66
N VAL A 123 -10.84 -8.75 18.34
CA VAL A 123 -11.41 -8.47 17.02
C VAL A 123 -10.31 -8.19 16.00
N TYR A 124 -9.30 -7.38 16.33
CA TYR A 124 -8.37 -6.82 15.34
C TYR A 124 -6.96 -7.42 15.33
N ALA A 125 -6.54 -8.21 16.32
CA ALA A 125 -5.17 -8.76 16.36
C ALA A 125 -4.80 -9.57 15.11
N ASN A 126 -5.71 -10.42 14.62
CA ASN A 126 -5.46 -11.20 13.40
C ASN A 126 -5.42 -10.31 12.15
N ALA A 127 -6.28 -9.29 12.08
CA ALA A 127 -6.27 -8.35 10.95
C ALA A 127 -4.94 -7.57 10.90
N LEU A 128 -4.46 -7.10 12.06
CA LEU A 128 -3.17 -6.44 12.18
C LEU A 128 -2.00 -7.37 11.81
N GLY A 129 -2.05 -8.64 12.25
CA GLY A 129 -1.08 -9.67 11.87
C GLY A 129 -1.08 -9.96 10.36
N ASN A 130 -2.26 -9.99 9.72
CA ASN A 130 -2.37 -10.14 8.27
C ASN A 130 -1.80 -8.93 7.52
N SER A 131 -1.98 -7.71 8.05
CA SER A 131 -1.35 -6.51 7.48
C SER A 131 0.18 -6.57 7.54
N LEU A 132 0.75 -7.04 8.67
CA LEU A 132 2.19 -7.28 8.76
C LEU A 132 2.64 -8.35 7.76
N PHE A 133 1.91 -9.46 7.68
CA PHE A 133 2.19 -10.54 6.74
C PHE A 133 2.16 -10.04 5.29
N PHE A 134 1.26 -9.13 4.92
CA PHE A 134 1.24 -8.52 3.60
C PHE A 134 2.57 -7.84 3.27
N TYR A 135 3.03 -6.87 4.08
CA TYR A 135 4.32 -6.19 3.85
C TYR A 135 5.51 -7.15 3.81
N GLN A 136 5.53 -8.15 4.69
CA GLN A 136 6.57 -9.18 4.69
C GLN A 136 6.64 -9.97 3.38
N ASN A 137 5.49 -10.21 2.74
CA ASN A 137 5.43 -10.89 1.44
C ASN A 137 5.78 -9.99 0.26
N GLU A 138 5.59 -8.68 0.38
CA GLU A 138 5.98 -7.69 -0.64
C GLU A 138 7.47 -7.31 -0.61
N ARG A 139 8.24 -7.78 0.40
CA ARG A 139 9.67 -7.46 0.52
C ARG A 139 10.46 -7.89 -0.71
N ASP A 140 11.17 -6.99 -1.35
CA ASP A 140 12.04 -7.28 -2.47
C ASP A 140 13.48 -7.59 -2.05
N GLY A 141 14.26 -8.22 -2.92
CA GLY A 141 15.70 -8.42 -2.71
C GLY A 141 16.08 -9.59 -1.80
N PRO A 142 17.35 -9.64 -1.34
CA PRO A 142 17.92 -10.81 -0.66
C PRO A 142 17.34 -11.05 0.74
N ASN A 143 16.81 -10.01 1.39
CA ASN A 143 16.27 -10.06 2.76
C ASN A 143 14.74 -10.31 2.78
N PHE A 144 14.22 -10.98 1.75
CA PHE A 144 12.84 -11.45 1.74
C PHE A 144 12.60 -12.48 2.85
N ILE A 145 11.33 -12.68 3.21
CA ILE A 145 10.92 -13.68 4.19
C ILE A 145 10.28 -14.85 3.44
N PRO A 146 10.85 -16.06 3.48
CA PRO A 146 10.22 -17.25 2.91
C PRO A 146 8.84 -17.49 3.53
N SER A 147 7.85 -17.72 2.67
CA SER A 147 6.47 -18.00 3.04
C SER A 147 5.85 -19.04 2.09
N PRO A 148 4.66 -19.59 2.38
CA PRO A 148 3.95 -20.43 1.42
C PRO A 148 3.68 -19.76 0.06
N LEU A 149 3.72 -18.43 -0.04
CA LEU A 149 3.53 -17.67 -1.28
C LEU A 149 4.84 -17.49 -2.06
N ARG A 150 6.00 -17.55 -1.38
CA ARG A 150 7.31 -17.27 -2.00
C ARG A 150 8.45 -17.92 -1.22
N MET A 151 9.22 -18.77 -1.89
CA MET A 151 10.36 -19.50 -1.29
C MET A 151 11.74 -19.04 -1.80
N ALA A 152 11.80 -18.05 -2.69
CA ALA A 152 13.05 -17.51 -3.22
C ALA A 152 13.00 -15.99 -3.33
N ALA A 153 14.19 -15.38 -3.25
CA ALA A 153 14.40 -13.96 -3.44
C ALA A 153 14.14 -13.56 -4.90
N ALA A 154 14.08 -12.25 -5.13
CA ALA A 154 13.90 -11.66 -6.45
C ALA A 154 14.74 -10.39 -6.55
N HIS A 155 15.02 -9.98 -7.78
CA HIS A 155 15.77 -8.76 -8.12
C HIS A 155 17.08 -8.60 -7.34
N LEU A 156 17.86 -9.66 -7.22
CA LEU A 156 19.18 -9.62 -6.58
C LEU A 156 20.15 -8.70 -7.33
N ASN A 157 19.94 -8.53 -8.65
CA ASN A 157 20.74 -7.62 -9.46
C ASN A 157 20.61 -6.15 -9.04
N ASP A 158 19.57 -5.78 -8.27
CA ASP A 158 19.43 -4.43 -7.71
C ASP A 158 20.56 -4.03 -6.75
N GLN A 159 21.32 -5.00 -6.23
CA GLN A 159 22.53 -4.69 -5.45
C GLN A 159 23.58 -3.91 -6.27
N ASN A 160 23.46 -3.95 -7.60
CA ASN A 160 24.33 -3.26 -8.55
C ASN A 160 23.49 -2.46 -9.57
N ALA A 161 22.41 -1.83 -9.11
CA ALA A 161 21.49 -1.11 -9.97
C ALA A 161 22.16 0.13 -10.59
N LYS A 162 21.96 0.33 -11.89
CA LYS A 162 22.56 1.43 -12.65
C LYS A 162 21.61 2.62 -12.73
N ALA A 163 22.15 3.82 -12.57
CA ALA A 163 21.38 5.05 -12.63
C ALA A 163 21.17 5.55 -14.07
N TYR A 164 19.98 6.08 -14.36
CA TYR A 164 19.60 6.62 -15.66
C TYR A 164 18.94 8.00 -15.54
N VAL A 165 18.94 8.73 -16.65
CA VAL A 165 18.13 9.93 -16.82
C VAL A 165 16.67 9.51 -16.87
N THR A 166 15.82 10.17 -16.09
CA THR A 166 14.36 10.03 -16.17
C THR A 166 13.89 10.23 -17.61
N PRO A 167 13.28 9.22 -18.26
CA PRO A 167 12.75 9.38 -19.60
C PRO A 167 11.51 10.27 -19.59
N ASN A 168 11.30 10.99 -20.69
CA ASN A 168 10.02 11.65 -20.94
C ASN A 168 8.98 10.58 -21.30
N ALA A 169 8.10 10.27 -20.35
CA ALA A 169 7.00 9.33 -20.53
C ALA A 169 5.66 10.07 -20.70
N ASN A 170 4.77 9.53 -21.54
CA ASN A 170 3.39 10.01 -21.61
C ASN A 170 2.55 9.50 -20.42
N SER A 171 1.27 9.88 -20.34
CA SER A 171 0.38 9.50 -19.23
C SER A 171 0.11 7.99 -19.10
N SER A 172 0.45 7.19 -20.11
CA SER A 172 0.39 5.73 -20.07
C SER A 172 1.76 5.10 -19.81
N GLY A 173 2.76 5.89 -19.39
CA GLY A 173 4.10 5.41 -19.03
C GLY A 173 5.03 5.13 -20.21
N ARG A 174 4.56 5.30 -21.45
CA ARG A 174 5.36 4.99 -22.64
C ARG A 174 6.36 6.11 -22.91
N PHE A 175 7.62 5.72 -23.16
CA PHE A 175 8.70 6.60 -23.58
C PHE A 175 9.33 6.15 -24.91
N SER A 176 10.01 7.08 -25.58
CA SER A 176 10.67 6.84 -26.88
C SER A 176 12.14 6.46 -26.70
N GLY A 177 12.62 5.52 -27.51
CA GLY A 177 14.03 5.12 -27.53
C GLY A 177 14.45 4.28 -26.34
N ASP A 178 15.72 4.39 -25.97
CA ASP A 178 16.33 3.70 -24.83
C ASP A 178 16.57 4.66 -23.66
N LEU A 179 16.74 4.12 -22.45
CA LEU A 179 17.16 4.90 -21.29
C LEU A 179 18.60 5.39 -21.49
N ARG A 180 18.82 6.68 -21.22
CA ARG A 180 20.14 7.31 -21.29
C ARG A 180 20.83 7.18 -19.92
N PRO A 181 22.01 6.57 -19.81
CA PRO A 181 22.80 6.59 -18.58
C PRO A 181 23.04 8.02 -18.08
N VAL A 182 22.95 8.23 -16.76
CA VAL A 182 23.57 9.40 -16.14
C VAL A 182 25.06 9.18 -15.93
N THR A 183 25.81 10.26 -15.73
CA THR A 183 27.21 10.21 -15.28
C THR A 183 27.42 11.05 -14.03
N PHE A 184 28.26 10.58 -13.11
CA PHE A 184 28.74 11.33 -11.96
C PHE A 184 30.25 11.11 -11.88
N SER A 185 31.03 12.20 -11.80
CA SER A 185 32.50 12.12 -11.79
C SER A 185 33.10 11.27 -12.93
N GLY A 186 32.47 11.30 -14.11
CA GLY A 186 32.95 10.63 -15.32
C GLY A 186 32.52 9.16 -15.50
N SER A 187 31.76 8.58 -14.57
CA SER A 187 31.25 7.20 -14.68
C SER A 187 29.74 7.13 -14.43
N GLN A 188 29.09 6.04 -14.88
CA GLN A 188 27.70 5.79 -14.54
C GLN A 188 27.61 5.30 -13.09
N PRO A 189 26.83 5.95 -12.20
CA PRO A 189 26.64 5.47 -10.84
C PRO A 189 26.02 4.07 -10.81
N VAL A 190 26.54 3.26 -9.88
CA VAL A 190 26.00 1.97 -9.48
C VAL A 190 25.67 2.07 -8.00
N ILE A 191 24.42 1.81 -7.62
CA ILE A 191 23.98 1.85 -6.23
C ILE A 191 23.42 0.49 -5.83
N ASN A 192 23.44 0.20 -4.52
CA ASN A 192 22.69 -0.90 -3.97
C ASN A 192 21.24 -0.44 -3.74
N ALA A 193 20.34 -0.77 -4.66
CA ALA A 193 18.91 -0.47 -4.57
C ALA A 193 18.08 -1.68 -4.13
N ALA A 194 18.71 -2.76 -3.64
CA ALA A 194 18.02 -3.97 -3.19
C ALA A 194 17.25 -3.73 -1.87
N GLY A 195 16.20 -4.51 -1.64
CA GLY A 195 15.28 -4.28 -0.52
C GLY A 195 14.08 -3.41 -0.92
N GLY A 196 13.38 -2.88 0.08
CA GLY A 196 12.12 -2.16 -0.12
C GLY A 196 10.97 -3.10 -0.49
N TRP A 197 9.78 -2.55 -0.68
CA TRP A 197 8.62 -3.31 -1.12
C TRP A 197 8.35 -3.07 -2.59
N TRP A 198 7.84 -4.09 -3.26
CA TRP A 198 7.10 -3.85 -4.50
C TRP A 198 5.88 -2.96 -4.19
N ASP A 199 5.67 -1.98 -5.05
CA ASP A 199 4.70 -0.91 -4.79
C ASP A 199 3.26 -1.39 -4.82
N ALA A 200 2.96 -2.31 -5.74
CA ALA A 200 1.63 -2.89 -5.86
C ALA A 200 1.71 -4.30 -6.45
N GLY A 201 0.85 -4.60 -7.43
CA GLY A 201 0.88 -5.87 -8.16
C GLY A 201 1.98 -5.94 -9.24
N ASP A 202 2.70 -4.84 -9.47
CA ASP A 202 3.92 -4.76 -10.26
C ASP A 202 5.16 -4.86 -9.35
N TYR A 203 6.35 -4.91 -9.93
CA TYR A 203 7.60 -4.97 -9.17
C TYR A 203 8.38 -3.66 -9.17
N LEU A 204 7.69 -2.52 -9.29
CA LEU A 204 8.32 -1.21 -9.17
C LEU A 204 8.53 -0.83 -7.70
N LYS A 205 9.46 0.08 -7.44
CA LYS A 205 9.70 0.63 -6.11
C LYS A 205 9.83 2.14 -6.19
N PHE A 206 9.07 2.85 -5.36
CA PHE A 206 9.05 4.31 -5.37
C PHE A 206 9.33 4.87 -3.99
N VAL A 207 10.18 5.90 -3.94
CA VAL A 207 10.34 6.69 -2.73
C VAL A 207 9.03 7.40 -2.37
N GLN A 208 8.26 7.83 -3.38
CA GLN A 208 6.94 8.46 -3.23
C GLN A 208 6.03 7.70 -2.26
N THR A 209 5.82 6.41 -2.49
CA THR A 209 4.89 5.57 -1.71
C THR A 209 5.57 4.93 -0.51
N THR A 210 6.84 4.54 -0.64
CA THR A 210 7.57 3.88 0.44
C THR A 210 7.82 4.84 1.60
N SER A 211 8.16 6.12 1.35
CA SER A 211 8.36 7.10 2.42
C SER A 211 7.09 7.28 3.27
N TYR A 212 5.95 7.53 2.62
CA TYR A 212 4.65 7.60 3.30
C TYR A 212 4.28 6.32 4.06
N THR A 213 4.53 5.16 3.46
CA THR A 213 4.28 3.86 4.10
C THR A 213 5.14 3.71 5.36
N VAL A 214 6.42 4.05 5.27
CA VAL A 214 7.34 3.99 6.41
C VAL A 214 6.90 4.97 7.50
N ASP A 215 6.51 6.20 7.16
CA ASP A 215 5.98 7.17 8.12
C ASP A 215 4.82 6.58 8.93
N LEU A 216 3.82 6.02 8.25
CA LEU A 216 2.65 5.43 8.91
C LEU A 216 3.02 4.22 9.79
N LEU A 217 3.92 3.36 9.32
CA LEU A 217 4.37 2.21 10.11
C LEU A 217 5.12 2.65 11.37
N LEU A 218 5.99 3.66 11.26
CA LEU A 218 6.77 4.17 12.37
C LEU A 218 5.91 4.96 13.37
N VAL A 219 4.97 5.79 12.90
CA VAL A 219 3.96 6.41 13.76
C VAL A 219 3.14 5.35 14.50
N GLY A 220 2.76 4.27 13.81
CA GLY A 220 2.07 3.14 14.43
C GLY A 220 2.89 2.46 15.54
N ILE A 221 4.19 2.25 15.30
CA ILE A 221 5.13 1.69 16.29
C ILE A 221 5.23 2.61 17.51
N ARG A 222 5.43 3.92 17.28
CA ARG A 222 5.61 4.96 18.31
C ARG A 222 4.36 5.11 19.18
N ASP A 223 3.19 5.25 18.55
CA ASP A 223 1.95 5.63 19.23
C ASP A 223 1.17 4.42 19.77
N PHE A 224 1.41 3.23 19.21
CA PHE A 224 0.81 1.97 19.64
C PHE A 224 1.86 0.88 19.93
N PRO A 225 2.79 1.10 20.88
CA PRO A 225 3.95 0.22 21.08
C PRO A 225 3.59 -1.20 21.55
N ASN A 226 2.41 -1.38 22.15
CA ASN A 226 1.90 -2.69 22.58
C ASN A 226 1.13 -3.44 21.48
N GLN A 227 0.80 -2.79 20.36
CA GLN A 227 0.07 -3.38 19.24
C GLN A 227 0.96 -3.52 18.01
N MET A 228 1.79 -2.52 17.72
CA MET A 228 2.67 -2.47 16.55
C MET A 228 4.16 -2.38 16.92
N GLY A 229 4.52 -1.94 18.11
CA GLY A 229 5.92 -1.83 18.55
C GLY A 229 6.51 -3.10 19.16
N ALA A 230 7.59 -2.94 19.92
CA ALA A 230 8.30 -4.05 20.58
C ALA A 230 7.47 -4.75 21.68
N GLY A 231 6.43 -4.09 22.19
CA GLY A 231 5.49 -4.68 23.15
C GLY A 231 4.41 -5.56 22.51
N SER A 232 4.32 -5.60 21.18
CA SER A 232 3.34 -6.42 20.47
C SER A 232 3.64 -7.91 20.57
N ALA A 233 2.67 -8.68 21.04
CA ALA A 233 2.79 -10.15 21.13
C ALA A 233 2.62 -10.85 19.78
N THR A 234 1.93 -10.23 18.81
CA THR A 234 1.50 -10.90 17.57
C THR A 234 1.88 -10.15 16.29
N SER A 235 2.16 -8.86 16.35
CA SER A 235 2.22 -8.00 15.17
C SER A 235 3.21 -6.85 15.35
N SER A 236 4.45 -7.16 15.73
CA SER A 236 5.50 -6.14 15.82
C SER A 236 5.96 -5.74 14.42
N PHE A 237 5.77 -4.46 14.09
CA PHE A 237 6.20 -3.85 12.82
C PHE A 237 7.62 -3.31 12.88
N VAL A 238 8.32 -3.35 14.03
CA VAL A 238 9.67 -2.75 14.20
C VAL A 238 10.64 -3.22 13.12
N ALA A 239 10.71 -4.52 12.86
CA ALA A 239 11.59 -5.08 11.83
C ALA A 239 11.11 -4.78 10.39
N GLU A 240 9.82 -4.50 10.20
CA GLU A 240 9.24 -4.13 8.90
C GLU A 240 9.50 -2.65 8.60
N GLY A 241 9.26 -1.76 9.58
CA GLY A 241 9.61 -0.34 9.50
C GLY A 241 11.10 -0.15 9.22
N LYS A 242 11.97 -0.92 9.90
CA LYS A 242 13.41 -0.89 9.60
C LYS A 242 13.74 -1.29 8.16
N PHE A 243 13.06 -2.31 7.64
CA PHE A 243 13.29 -2.79 6.29
C PHE A 243 12.97 -1.71 5.24
N GLY A 244 11.89 -0.95 5.45
CA GLY A 244 11.58 0.23 4.64
C GLY A 244 12.60 1.37 4.83
N LEU A 245 12.98 1.69 6.06
CA LEU A 245 14.00 2.71 6.37
C LEU A 245 15.36 2.42 5.71
N ASP A 246 15.81 1.17 5.74
CA ASP A 246 17.08 0.75 5.12
C ASP A 246 17.06 0.96 3.59
N TRP A 247 15.92 0.71 2.96
CA TRP A 247 15.76 0.99 1.53
C TRP A 247 15.73 2.49 1.25
N LEU A 248 14.97 3.27 2.03
CA LEU A 248 14.93 4.73 1.91
C LEU A 248 16.31 5.38 2.07
N GLN A 249 17.11 4.94 3.05
CA GLN A 249 18.50 5.39 3.21
C GLN A 249 19.36 5.05 1.99
N SER A 250 19.12 3.90 1.34
CA SER A 250 19.85 3.52 0.13
C SER A 250 19.51 4.38 -1.10
N MET A 251 18.38 5.10 -1.05
CA MET A 251 17.96 6.04 -2.07
C MET A 251 18.51 7.46 -1.84
N TRP A 252 19.33 7.65 -0.80
CA TRP A 252 20.02 8.90 -0.49
C TRP A 252 21.54 8.68 -0.35
N ASP A 253 22.31 9.24 -1.29
CA ASP A 253 23.77 9.33 -1.14
C ASP A 253 24.12 10.61 -0.41
N ASP A 254 24.29 10.51 0.91
CA ASP A 254 24.54 11.65 1.77
C ASP A 254 25.92 12.29 1.56
N ASN A 255 26.92 11.52 1.12
CA ASN A 255 28.27 12.05 0.89
C ASN A 255 28.31 12.96 -0.33
N ASN A 256 27.58 12.59 -1.38
CA ASN A 256 27.52 13.36 -2.62
C ASN A 256 26.25 14.22 -2.75
N LYS A 257 25.34 14.15 -1.77
CA LYS A 257 24.04 14.81 -1.77
C LYS A 257 23.24 14.50 -3.05
N ILE A 258 23.12 13.21 -3.37
CA ILE A 258 22.39 12.72 -4.56
C ILE A 258 21.17 11.94 -4.10
N PHE A 259 20.00 12.36 -4.59
CA PHE A 259 18.72 11.73 -4.29
C PHE A 259 18.24 10.88 -5.47
N TYR A 260 17.91 9.62 -5.19
CA TYR A 260 17.28 8.68 -6.12
C TYR A 260 15.82 8.49 -5.71
N TYR A 261 14.90 8.26 -6.65
CA TYR A 261 13.47 8.28 -6.32
C TYR A 261 12.66 7.08 -6.82
N GLN A 262 13.19 6.29 -7.75
CA GLN A 262 12.45 5.19 -8.35
C GLN A 262 13.38 4.09 -8.85
N VAL A 263 12.93 2.85 -8.72
CA VAL A 263 13.55 1.64 -9.30
C VAL A 263 12.56 0.97 -10.23
N GLY A 264 13.00 0.68 -11.46
CA GLY A 264 12.19 0.03 -12.49
C GLY A 264 11.40 1.00 -13.38
N ILE A 265 10.88 0.46 -14.48
CA ILE A 265 9.97 1.13 -15.42
C ILE A 265 8.68 0.32 -15.57
N GLY A 266 7.54 0.99 -15.55
CA GLY A 266 6.24 0.33 -15.68
C GLY A 266 5.93 -0.09 -17.11
N SER A 267 6.01 0.84 -18.06
CA SER A 267 5.62 0.57 -19.44
C SER A 267 6.79 0.63 -20.41
N GLY A 268 6.87 -0.38 -21.28
CA GLY A 268 7.92 -0.53 -22.27
C GLY A 268 7.59 0.15 -23.59
N ASN A 269 8.31 -0.26 -24.63
CA ASN A 269 8.12 0.19 -26.00
C ASN A 269 8.54 -0.92 -26.99
N SER A 270 8.75 -0.57 -28.27
CA SER A 270 9.14 -1.57 -29.29
C SER A 270 10.50 -2.23 -29.03
N GLN A 271 11.38 -1.59 -28.24
CA GLN A 271 12.75 -2.04 -27.96
C GLN A 271 12.89 -2.70 -26.58
N THR A 272 11.93 -2.49 -25.69
CA THR A 272 12.02 -2.83 -24.27
C THR A 272 10.69 -3.33 -23.74
N VAL A 273 10.70 -4.45 -23.04
CA VAL A 273 9.59 -4.92 -22.20
C VAL A 273 9.84 -4.44 -20.77
N ALA A 274 8.80 -3.90 -20.16
CA ALA A 274 8.79 -3.37 -18.81
C ALA A 274 7.83 -4.15 -17.91
N ASP A 275 7.70 -3.72 -16.66
CA ASP A 275 7.03 -4.49 -15.62
C ASP A 275 5.56 -4.78 -15.92
N HIS A 276 4.83 -3.78 -16.43
CA HIS A 276 3.39 -3.85 -16.74
C HIS A 276 3.08 -4.56 -18.05
N ASP A 277 4.09 -4.92 -18.83
CA ASP A 277 3.91 -5.56 -20.14
C ASP A 277 3.73 -7.08 -20.03
N ILE A 278 4.09 -7.68 -18.89
CA ILE A 278 4.12 -9.14 -18.70
C ILE A 278 3.73 -9.58 -17.28
N TRP A 279 3.04 -10.71 -17.17
CA TRP A 279 2.78 -11.39 -15.90
C TRP A 279 3.85 -12.44 -15.65
N ARG A 280 4.48 -12.39 -14.47
CA ARG A 280 5.53 -13.34 -14.08
C ARG A 280 5.60 -13.46 -12.57
N LEU A 281 6.42 -14.39 -12.10
CA LEU A 281 6.86 -14.47 -10.72
C LEU A 281 8.15 -13.65 -10.58
N PRO A 282 8.34 -12.86 -9.51
CA PRO A 282 9.47 -11.91 -9.43
C PRO A 282 10.83 -12.63 -9.33
N GLN A 283 10.86 -13.89 -8.88
CA GLN A 283 12.08 -14.67 -8.69
C GLN A 283 12.75 -15.08 -10.00
N VAL A 284 12.07 -14.93 -11.15
CA VAL A 284 12.66 -15.22 -12.46
C VAL A 284 13.31 -14.01 -13.11
N ASP A 285 13.14 -12.81 -12.53
CA ASP A 285 13.47 -11.55 -13.20
C ASP A 285 14.96 -11.39 -13.48
N ASP A 286 15.83 -11.75 -12.53
CA ASP A 286 17.29 -11.61 -12.64
C ASP A 286 17.90 -12.34 -13.85
N THR A 287 17.21 -13.34 -14.40
CA THR A 287 17.64 -14.12 -15.56
C THR A 287 16.58 -14.20 -16.67
N TYR A 288 15.53 -13.38 -16.58
CA TYR A 288 14.35 -13.48 -17.41
C TYR A 288 14.71 -13.41 -18.89
N ASN A 289 14.33 -14.45 -19.63
CA ASN A 289 14.62 -14.60 -21.05
C ASN A 289 16.10 -14.31 -21.41
N GLN A 290 17.01 -14.86 -20.59
CA GLN A 290 18.47 -14.73 -20.71
C GLN A 290 18.95 -13.28 -20.73
N CYS A 291 18.16 -12.35 -20.16
CA CYS A 291 18.44 -10.92 -20.17
C CYS A 291 18.76 -10.37 -21.57
N SER A 292 18.11 -10.94 -22.59
CA SER A 292 18.23 -10.44 -23.96
C SER A 292 17.90 -8.95 -24.01
N SER A 293 18.40 -8.24 -25.03
CA SER A 293 18.27 -6.77 -25.13
C SER A 293 16.86 -6.28 -24.78
N LYS A 294 15.82 -6.92 -25.30
CA LYS A 294 14.41 -6.57 -25.03
C LYS A 294 13.98 -6.65 -23.55
N TYR A 295 14.58 -7.53 -22.74
CA TYR A 295 14.22 -7.76 -21.33
C TYR A 295 15.29 -7.28 -20.34
N ARG A 296 16.30 -6.54 -20.82
CA ARG A 296 17.44 -6.10 -20.00
C ARG A 296 17.03 -5.35 -18.72
N TYR A 297 15.94 -4.59 -18.76
CA TYR A 297 15.42 -3.82 -17.62
C TYR A 297 14.45 -4.61 -16.73
N ILE A 298 14.08 -5.83 -17.12
CA ILE A 298 13.50 -6.81 -16.20
C ILE A 298 14.63 -7.40 -15.33
N CYS A 299 15.73 -7.82 -15.96
CA CYS A 299 16.87 -8.38 -15.23
C CYS A 299 17.68 -7.36 -14.43
N ASN A 300 17.87 -6.15 -14.97
CA ASN A 300 18.73 -5.12 -14.38
C ASN A 300 17.91 -3.83 -14.33
N ARG A 301 17.09 -3.71 -13.29
CA ARG A 301 16.14 -2.61 -13.16
C ARG A 301 16.88 -1.26 -13.07
N PRO A 302 16.45 -0.24 -13.83
CA PRO A 302 17.07 1.08 -13.77
C PRO A 302 16.70 1.80 -12.48
N VAL A 303 17.62 2.62 -11.97
CA VAL A 303 17.34 3.60 -10.92
C VAL A 303 17.25 5.00 -11.54
N PHE A 304 16.28 5.80 -11.11
CA PHE A 304 16.16 7.20 -11.53
C PHE A 304 16.58 8.16 -10.43
N VAL A 305 17.31 9.19 -10.86
CA VAL A 305 17.86 10.26 -10.01
C VAL A 305 16.90 11.43 -10.03
N ASN A 306 16.81 12.17 -8.92
CA ASN A 306 16.15 13.47 -8.85
C ASN A 306 16.44 14.30 -10.10
N THR A 307 15.39 14.69 -10.82
CA THR A 307 15.52 15.25 -12.18
C THR A 307 16.25 16.58 -12.19
N SER A 308 16.11 17.39 -11.13
CA SER A 308 16.82 18.66 -10.98
C SER A 308 18.34 18.49 -10.81
N ALA A 309 18.79 17.29 -10.41
CA ALA A 309 20.21 16.98 -10.27
C ALA A 309 20.89 16.68 -11.61
N VAL A 310 20.15 16.49 -12.71
CA VAL A 310 20.71 16.03 -13.98
C VAL A 310 20.71 17.18 -15.00
N ASN A 311 21.90 17.59 -15.43
CA ASN A 311 22.02 18.61 -16.48
C ASN A 311 21.66 18.06 -17.88
N SER A 312 21.61 18.93 -18.88
CA SER A 312 21.23 18.57 -20.27
C SER A 312 22.11 17.47 -20.88
N SER A 313 23.39 17.41 -20.51
CA SER A 313 24.34 16.38 -20.95
C SER A 313 24.18 15.02 -20.24
N GLY A 314 23.33 14.94 -19.21
CA GLY A 314 23.14 13.72 -18.41
C GLY A 314 24.14 13.58 -17.27
N GLN A 315 24.83 14.65 -16.87
CA GLN A 315 25.71 14.65 -15.70
C GLN A 315 24.92 15.01 -14.44
N ILE A 316 25.14 14.25 -13.37
CA ILE A 316 24.60 14.53 -12.04
C ILE A 316 25.41 15.66 -11.39
N GLN A 317 24.68 16.58 -10.75
CA GLN A 317 25.19 17.64 -9.91
C GLN A 317 24.84 17.33 -8.45
N SER A 318 25.83 17.42 -7.56
CA SER A 318 25.65 17.26 -6.12
C SER A 318 24.81 18.40 -5.53
N GLY A 319 24.00 18.11 -4.52
CA GLY A 319 23.28 19.13 -3.75
C GLY A 319 22.17 19.84 -4.52
N ALA A 320 21.59 19.18 -5.53
CA ALA A 320 20.44 19.71 -6.24
C ALA A 320 19.19 19.69 -5.35
N LEU A 321 18.34 20.71 -5.50
CA LEU A 321 17.11 20.81 -4.72
C LEU A 321 16.17 19.64 -5.00
N ILE A 322 15.58 19.08 -3.97
CA ILE A 322 14.66 17.93 -4.00
C ILE A 322 13.22 18.45 -4.04
N SER A 323 12.34 17.74 -4.75
CA SER A 323 10.91 18.07 -4.72
C SER A 323 10.37 18.02 -3.29
N PRO A 324 9.65 19.05 -2.83
CA PRO A 324 9.35 19.25 -1.40
C PRO A 324 8.51 18.12 -0.80
N ASN A 325 7.62 17.50 -1.57
CA ASN A 325 6.83 16.34 -1.15
C ASN A 325 7.72 15.13 -0.76
N LEU A 326 8.75 14.85 -1.56
CA LEU A 326 9.69 13.76 -1.27
C LEU A 326 10.67 14.14 -0.16
N ALA A 327 11.12 15.39 -0.11
CA ALA A 327 12.03 15.87 0.93
C ALA A 327 11.35 15.83 2.31
N GLY A 328 10.12 16.31 2.42
CA GLY A 328 9.33 16.33 3.65
C GLY A 328 9.06 14.93 4.21
N ARG A 329 8.50 14.02 3.40
CA ARG A 329 8.25 12.62 3.84
C ARG A 329 9.51 11.86 4.17
N MET A 330 10.57 12.03 3.39
CA MET A 330 11.84 11.36 3.69
C MET A 330 12.44 11.87 5.01
N ALA A 331 12.40 13.20 5.23
CA ALA A 331 12.86 13.79 6.48
C ALA A 331 12.03 13.31 7.68
N ALA A 332 10.70 13.18 7.53
CA ALA A 332 9.83 12.65 8.56
C ALA A 332 10.21 11.22 8.96
N ALA A 333 10.30 10.31 7.98
CA ALA A 333 10.60 8.89 8.21
C ALA A 333 11.94 8.74 8.95
N LEU A 334 12.95 9.48 8.51
CA LEU A 334 14.29 9.45 9.08
C LEU A 334 14.37 10.17 10.44
N ALA A 335 13.58 11.20 10.68
CA ALA A 335 13.48 11.82 12.00
C ALA A 335 12.80 10.89 13.02
N ILE A 336 11.74 10.17 12.62
CA ILE A 336 11.12 9.15 13.48
C ILE A 336 12.10 7.98 13.71
N CYS A 337 12.87 7.57 12.69
CA CYS A 337 13.95 6.58 12.84
C CYS A 337 14.92 6.95 13.97
N TYR A 338 15.30 8.22 14.11
CA TYR A 338 16.16 8.65 15.22
C TYR A 338 15.56 8.25 16.57
N HIS A 339 14.29 8.55 16.82
CA HIS A 339 13.64 8.25 18.09
C HIS A 339 13.56 6.75 18.38
N GLU A 340 13.23 5.96 17.37
CA GLU A 340 13.08 4.50 17.51
C GLU A 340 14.41 3.80 17.82
N TYR A 341 15.54 4.36 17.35
CA TYR A 341 16.85 3.71 17.44
C TYR A 341 17.86 4.41 18.36
N GLN A 342 17.60 5.61 18.88
CA GLN A 342 18.59 6.36 19.67
C GLN A 342 19.15 5.59 20.87
N ILE A 343 18.35 4.72 21.49
CA ILE A 343 18.77 3.86 22.62
C ILE A 343 19.37 2.54 22.15
N SER A 344 18.77 1.88 21.16
CA SER A 344 19.10 0.51 20.76
C SER A 344 20.23 0.45 19.72
N ASN A 345 20.40 1.49 18.91
CA ASN A 345 21.41 1.61 17.85
C ASN A 345 21.68 3.09 17.53
N THR A 346 22.43 3.77 18.39
CA THR A 346 22.74 5.21 18.28
C THR A 346 23.44 5.58 16.98
N ALA A 347 24.28 4.69 16.42
CA ALA A 347 24.97 4.96 15.16
C ALA A 347 23.97 5.08 13.99
N TYR A 348 23.02 4.16 13.91
CA TYR A 348 21.97 4.20 12.88
C TYR A 348 21.00 5.36 13.10
N ALA A 349 20.61 5.63 14.35
CA ALA A 349 19.78 6.78 14.69
C ALA A 349 20.42 8.10 14.26
N ASN A 350 21.70 8.30 14.57
CA ASN A 350 22.43 9.50 14.18
C ASN A 350 22.55 9.63 12.65
N GLN A 351 22.78 8.53 11.94
CA GLN A 351 22.75 8.53 10.47
C GLN A 351 21.37 8.93 9.94
N CYS A 352 20.29 8.40 10.51
CA CYS A 352 18.93 8.78 10.15
C CYS A 352 18.70 10.29 10.35
N LEU A 353 19.05 10.84 11.53
CA LEU A 353 18.86 12.26 11.81
C LEU A 353 19.67 13.16 10.85
N SER A 354 20.95 12.85 10.61
CA SER A 354 21.75 13.62 9.65
C SER A 354 21.19 13.55 8.23
N SER A 355 20.77 12.38 7.76
CA SER A 355 20.10 12.26 6.46
C SER A 355 18.81 13.09 6.41
N ALA A 356 18.01 13.08 7.49
CA ALA A 356 16.77 13.85 7.58
C ALA A 356 17.02 15.36 7.43
N GLU A 357 17.98 15.90 8.20
CA GLU A 357 18.36 17.32 8.15
C GLU A 357 18.88 17.71 6.75
N HIS A 358 19.82 16.94 6.19
CA HIS A 358 20.38 17.23 4.87
C HIS A 358 19.35 17.19 3.74
N ILE A 359 18.40 16.25 3.78
CA ILE A 359 17.36 16.14 2.77
C ILE A 359 16.35 17.29 2.90
N PHE A 360 15.95 17.63 4.13
CA PHE A 360 15.02 18.70 4.40
C PHE A 360 15.57 20.08 3.97
N ASP A 361 16.86 20.32 4.22
CA ASP A 361 17.56 21.54 3.81
C ASP A 361 17.64 21.72 2.29
N LEU A 362 17.61 20.61 1.55
CA LEU A 362 17.58 20.60 0.09
C LEU A 362 16.15 20.69 -0.49
N ALA A 363 15.11 20.86 0.32
CA ALA A 363 13.74 20.97 -0.18
C ALA A 363 13.53 22.21 -1.05
N ASN A 364 13.02 22.01 -2.28
CA ASN A 364 12.60 23.10 -3.15
C ASN A 364 11.23 23.64 -2.73
N THR A 365 11.19 24.57 -1.77
CA THR A 365 9.95 25.18 -1.26
C THR A 365 9.31 26.22 -2.19
N ALA A 366 9.82 26.36 -3.42
CA ALA A 366 9.22 27.15 -4.49
C ALA A 366 9.23 26.34 -5.80
N PRO A 367 8.56 25.17 -5.85
CA PRO A 367 8.62 24.30 -7.02
C PRO A 367 7.92 24.95 -8.22
N SER A 368 8.48 24.73 -9.41
CA SER A 368 7.86 25.12 -10.69
C SER A 368 7.45 23.88 -11.47
N GLY A 369 6.21 23.86 -11.98
CA GLY A 369 5.68 22.70 -12.70
C GLY A 369 5.19 21.60 -11.75
N ASN A 370 5.15 20.37 -12.26
CA ASN A 370 4.73 19.22 -11.45
C ASN A 370 5.80 18.87 -10.41
N LEU A 371 5.34 18.43 -9.23
CA LEU A 371 6.19 17.80 -8.24
C LEU A 371 6.82 16.52 -8.81
N LEU A 372 8.02 16.16 -8.30
CA LEU A 372 8.60 14.85 -8.57
C LEU A 372 7.87 13.82 -7.69
N THR A 373 7.25 12.83 -8.33
CA THR A 373 6.61 11.70 -7.64
C THR A 373 7.17 10.39 -8.19
N VAL A 374 6.61 9.90 -9.29
CA VAL A 374 7.01 8.70 -10.02
C VAL A 374 6.96 8.96 -11.53
N ILE A 375 7.47 8.01 -12.33
CA ILE A 375 7.33 8.03 -13.79
C ILE A 375 6.38 6.91 -14.23
N PRO A 376 5.32 7.25 -15.00
CA PRO A 376 4.86 8.59 -15.34
C PRO A 376 4.18 9.27 -14.14
N PHE A 377 4.15 10.61 -14.15
CA PHE A 377 3.50 11.40 -13.09
C PHE A 377 2.03 11.01 -12.85
N SER A 378 1.34 10.49 -13.87
CA SER A 378 -0.07 10.04 -13.78
C SER A 378 -0.32 8.83 -12.89
N PHE A 379 0.72 8.09 -12.45
CA PHE A 379 0.55 6.96 -11.54
C PHE A 379 0.29 7.43 -10.11
N TYR A 380 1.09 8.37 -9.62
CA TYR A 380 0.90 9.03 -8.33
C TYR A 380 0.98 10.55 -8.52
N PRO A 381 -0.05 11.17 -9.12
CA PRO A 381 -0.07 12.61 -9.31
C PRO A 381 -0.26 13.30 -7.96
N GLU A 382 0.60 14.26 -7.66
CA GLU A 382 0.56 15.04 -6.44
C GLU A 382 0.78 16.51 -6.76
N SER A 383 -0.04 17.37 -6.16
CA SER A 383 0.01 18.83 -6.36
C SER A 383 0.19 19.62 -5.08
N GLU A 384 -0.01 18.99 -3.92
CA GLU A 384 0.23 19.57 -2.61
C GLU A 384 1.53 18.99 -2.05
N TRP A 385 2.27 19.78 -1.27
CA TRP A 385 3.55 19.41 -0.68
C TRP A 385 3.77 20.03 0.70
N ARG A 386 2.92 20.99 1.09
CA ARG A 386 3.08 21.73 2.34
C ARG A 386 2.83 20.84 3.55
N ASP A 387 1.91 19.89 3.42
CA ASP A 387 1.64 18.86 4.40
C ASP A 387 2.84 17.92 4.59
N ASP A 388 3.51 17.52 3.52
CA ASP A 388 4.74 16.73 3.62
C ASP A 388 5.87 17.49 4.32
N MET A 389 6.04 18.78 3.97
CA MET A 389 7.03 19.64 4.62
C MET A 389 6.67 19.95 6.08
N GLU A 390 5.38 20.10 6.40
CA GLU A 390 4.89 20.26 7.76
C GLU A 390 5.17 19.01 8.60
N LEU A 391 4.91 17.82 8.06
CA LEU A 391 5.23 16.54 8.69
C LEU A 391 6.75 16.42 8.92
N GLY A 392 7.56 16.66 7.89
CA GLY A 392 9.02 16.62 8.00
C GLY A 392 9.55 17.59 9.05
N ALA A 393 9.05 18.83 9.08
CA ALA A 393 9.43 19.84 10.06
C ALA A 393 9.04 19.44 11.50
N ALA A 394 7.84 18.88 11.68
CA ALA A 394 7.35 18.48 12.99
C ALA A 394 8.18 17.32 13.57
N GLU A 395 8.45 16.30 12.77
CA GLU A 395 9.22 15.14 13.24
C GLU A 395 10.70 15.47 13.45
N LEU A 396 11.29 16.32 12.60
CA LEU A 396 12.63 16.88 12.83
C LEU A 396 12.70 17.69 14.12
N TYR A 397 11.71 18.54 14.38
CA TYR A 397 11.64 19.29 15.64
C TYR A 397 11.65 18.34 16.84
N PHE A 398 10.84 17.27 16.82
CA PHE A 398 10.82 16.30 17.91
C PHE A 398 12.16 15.56 18.03
N ALA A 399 12.79 15.16 16.92
CA ALA A 399 14.09 14.48 16.92
C ALA A 399 15.19 15.37 17.53
N LEU A 400 15.24 16.63 17.11
CA LEU A 400 16.20 17.62 17.61
C LEU A 400 16.01 17.94 19.10
N GLN A 401 14.76 18.03 19.55
CA GLN A 401 14.46 18.14 20.99
C GLN A 401 14.92 16.89 21.76
N GLY A 402 14.76 15.70 21.17
CA GLY A 402 15.17 14.43 21.78
C GLY A 402 16.70 14.29 21.92
N CYS A 403 17.46 14.70 20.90
CA CYS A 403 18.93 14.56 20.93
C CYS A 403 19.65 15.59 21.82
N GLY A 404 19.06 16.77 22.03
CA GLY A 404 19.57 17.79 22.95
C GLY A 404 21.01 18.20 22.64
N THR A 405 21.94 17.97 23.56
CA THR A 405 23.38 18.30 23.35
C THR A 405 24.17 17.20 22.65
N SER A 406 23.52 16.06 22.35
CA SER A 406 24.12 14.90 21.70
C SER A 406 23.76 14.77 20.23
N CYS A 407 23.10 15.78 19.66
CA CYS A 407 22.75 15.80 18.24
C CYS A 407 24.02 15.65 17.38
N PRO A 408 23.94 14.91 16.27
CA PRO A 408 24.94 14.99 15.21
C PRO A 408 25.19 16.46 14.84
N ALA A 409 26.38 16.76 14.33
CA ALA A 409 26.63 18.09 13.79
C ALA A 409 25.66 18.32 12.63
N GLY A 410 24.77 19.30 12.79
CA GLY A 410 23.86 19.73 11.73
C GLY A 410 24.62 20.41 10.58
N PRO A 411 23.94 20.60 9.44
CA PRO A 411 24.45 21.30 8.26
C PRO A 411 24.91 22.75 8.50
#